data_AF-A0A7C4TN89-F1
#
_entry.id   AF-A0A7C4TN89-F1
#
_cell.length_a   1.000
_cell.length_b   1.000
_cell.length_c   1.000
_cell.angle_alpha   90.00
_cell.angle_beta   90.00
_cell.angle_gamma   90.00
#
_symmetry.space_group_name_H-M   'P 1'
#
loop_
_entity.id
_entity.type
_entity.pdbx_description
1 polymer ?
#
loop_
_entity_poly.entity_id
_entity_poly.type
_entity_poly.pdbx_seq_one_letter_code
_entity_poly.pdbx_strand_id
1 'polypeptide(L)'
;KEGIGKVLAEGTYRAALKIAEMKGLKPEEVLKYAVQAKGIGIGAHGVRSGLDYPLISYVTSVQGGDHQSVAMLPLDAPPIVNEVWASLADSAVICQFNMLGGLDLVFEALRAVTGWNISKEEWVNEDAKRILTLQRVLLLLGGPDVYWDPRVHDDNPPRFYEPLPSGPKKGQAPTKQDIEKLKKEYYKALGWDELGIPTEETIKQLGLTGLEKALGRIRKRLGI
;
A
#
# COMPACT_ATOMS: atom_id res chain seq x y z
N LYS A 1 7.11 25.57 -12.98
CA LYS A 1 7.98 24.54 -13.61
C LYS A 1 9.12 25.21 -14.39
N GLU A 2 10.10 25.81 -13.70
CA GLU A 2 11.23 26.51 -14.34
C GLU A 2 12.56 25.93 -13.85
N GLY A 3 13.58 25.91 -14.72
CA GLY A 3 14.89 25.30 -14.41
C GLY A 3 14.75 23.87 -13.88
N ILE A 4 15.42 23.57 -12.76
CA ILE A 4 15.31 22.27 -12.07
C ILE A 4 13.88 21.96 -11.59
N GLY A 5 13.06 22.99 -11.36
CA GLY A 5 11.65 22.84 -11.02
C GLY A 5 10.81 22.16 -12.11
N LYS A 6 11.29 22.06 -13.36
CA LYS A 6 10.65 21.21 -14.39
C LYS A 6 10.78 19.72 -14.05
N VAL A 7 11.91 19.32 -13.47
CA VAL A 7 12.18 17.93 -13.07
C VAL A 7 11.49 17.60 -11.75
N LEU A 8 11.62 18.49 -10.75
CA LEU A 8 11.07 18.26 -9.42
C LEU A 8 9.53 18.20 -9.40
N ALA A 9 8.86 18.94 -10.30
CA ALA A 9 7.40 18.95 -10.38
C ALA A 9 6.78 17.63 -10.88
N GLU A 10 7.58 16.69 -11.38
CA GLU A 10 7.10 15.37 -11.82
C GLU A 10 7.03 14.34 -10.67
N GLY A 11 7.35 14.77 -9.43
CA GLY A 11 7.31 13.95 -8.23
C GLY A 11 8.63 13.22 -7.94
N THR A 12 8.80 12.81 -6.68
CA THR A 12 10.08 12.33 -6.11
C THR A 12 10.71 11.19 -6.93
N TYR A 13 9.92 10.20 -7.34
CA TYR A 13 10.40 9.04 -8.09
C TYR A 13 10.90 9.43 -9.49
N ARG A 14 10.08 10.13 -10.28
CA ARG A 14 10.45 10.56 -11.64
C ARG A 14 11.58 11.58 -11.63
N ALA A 15 11.58 12.49 -10.66
CA ALA A 15 12.68 13.44 -10.48
C ALA A 15 14.01 12.71 -10.23
N ALA A 16 14.02 11.67 -9.38
CA ALA A 16 15.21 10.87 -9.13
C ALA A 16 15.71 10.16 -10.40
N LEU A 17 14.82 9.55 -11.18
CA LEU A 17 15.16 8.93 -12.47
C LEU A 17 15.76 9.95 -13.45
N LYS A 18 15.15 11.12 -13.57
CA LYS A 18 15.64 12.16 -14.49
C LYS A 18 16.96 12.76 -14.03
N ILE A 19 17.18 12.91 -12.73
CA ILE A 19 18.46 13.35 -12.17
C ILE A 19 19.55 12.30 -12.45
N ALA A 20 19.23 11.01 -12.33
CA ALA A 20 20.18 9.93 -12.68
C ALA A 20 20.61 10.04 -14.15
N GLU A 21 19.65 10.19 -15.06
CA GLU A 21 19.92 10.41 -16.49
C GLU A 21 20.79 11.66 -16.73
N MET A 22 20.41 12.81 -16.16
CA MET A 22 21.15 14.08 -16.31
C MET A 22 22.59 14.01 -15.80
N LYS A 23 22.87 13.12 -14.86
CA LYS A 23 24.18 12.93 -14.23
C LYS A 23 24.95 11.73 -14.79
N GLY A 24 24.37 10.96 -15.72
CA GLY A 24 24.96 9.73 -16.23
C GLY A 24 25.13 8.64 -15.15
N LEU A 25 24.26 8.64 -14.14
CA LEU A 25 24.25 7.68 -13.04
C LEU A 25 23.19 6.60 -13.29
N LYS A 26 23.32 5.46 -12.62
CA LYS A 26 22.27 4.45 -12.62
C LYS A 26 21.09 4.89 -11.74
N PRO A 27 19.84 4.51 -12.07
CA PRO A 27 18.67 4.86 -11.26
C PRO A 27 18.81 4.54 -9.76
N GLU A 28 19.36 3.38 -9.42
CA GLU A 28 19.53 2.92 -8.03
C GLU A 28 20.46 3.82 -7.20
N GLU A 29 21.42 4.51 -7.84
CA GLU A 29 22.35 5.41 -7.16
C GLU A 29 21.67 6.68 -6.67
N VAL A 30 20.55 7.06 -7.31
CA VAL A 30 19.76 8.25 -6.95
C VAL A 30 18.50 7.85 -6.17
N LEU A 31 17.82 6.77 -6.57
CA LEU A 31 16.58 6.29 -5.94
C LEU A 31 16.76 5.93 -4.45
N LYS A 32 17.97 5.58 -4.00
CA LYS A 32 18.25 5.38 -2.57
C LYS A 32 17.95 6.61 -1.70
N TYR A 33 17.95 7.81 -2.29
CA TYR A 33 17.59 9.07 -1.62
C TYR A 33 16.11 9.42 -1.73
N ALA A 34 15.35 8.74 -2.60
CA ALA A 34 13.92 8.94 -2.79
C ALA A 34 13.13 8.12 -1.75
N VAL A 35 12.63 8.79 -0.71
CA VAL A 35 11.75 8.15 0.30
C VAL A 35 10.33 8.07 -0.27
N GLN A 36 10.05 6.97 -0.97
CA GLN A 36 8.81 6.75 -1.71
C GLN A 36 8.43 5.27 -1.69
N ALA A 37 7.14 4.98 -1.85
CA ALA A 37 6.64 3.66 -2.20
C ALA A 37 5.76 3.76 -3.45
N LYS A 38 6.12 2.99 -4.48
CA LYS A 38 5.38 2.88 -5.75
C LYS A 38 5.10 4.25 -6.41
N GLY A 39 6.12 5.11 -6.42
CA GLY A 39 6.11 6.43 -7.04
C GLY A 39 5.64 7.56 -6.12
N ILE A 40 4.98 7.23 -5.01
CA ILE A 40 4.35 8.19 -4.09
C ILE A 40 5.30 8.45 -2.91
N GLY A 41 5.55 9.73 -2.62
CA GLY A 41 6.37 10.14 -1.47
C GLY A 41 5.72 9.70 -0.16
N ILE A 42 6.51 9.13 0.75
CA ILE A 42 6.00 8.68 2.05
C ILE A 42 5.69 9.88 2.95
N GLY A 43 4.57 9.80 3.68
CA GLY A 43 4.18 10.77 4.70
C GLY A 43 5.18 10.89 5.86
N ALA A 44 4.84 11.66 6.90
CA ALA A 44 5.74 11.96 8.02
C ALA A 44 5.88 10.81 9.04
N HIS A 45 5.95 9.57 8.55
CA HIS A 45 5.94 8.34 9.34
C HIS A 45 7.05 7.38 8.89
N GLY A 46 7.42 6.44 9.77
CA GLY A 46 8.42 5.42 9.46
C GLY A 46 8.26 4.15 10.28
N VAL A 47 9.01 3.12 9.89
CA VAL A 47 8.91 1.78 10.51
C VAL A 47 10.11 1.44 11.39
N ARG A 48 11.17 2.24 11.34
CA ARG A 48 12.48 1.96 11.94
C ARG A 48 12.46 1.80 13.47
N SER A 49 11.59 2.52 14.16
CA SER A 49 11.48 2.49 15.62
C SER A 49 10.66 1.32 16.15
N GLY A 50 9.82 0.70 15.30
CA GLY A 50 8.77 -0.22 15.74
C GLY A 50 7.71 0.40 16.67
N LEU A 51 7.64 1.73 16.78
CA LEU A 51 6.68 2.45 17.63
C LEU A 51 5.70 3.34 16.85
N ASP A 52 5.89 3.45 15.54
CA ASP A 52 5.06 4.27 14.65
C ASP A 52 4.28 3.34 13.73
N TYR A 53 4.72 3.11 12.50
CA TYR A 53 3.95 2.29 11.55
C TYR A 53 4.40 0.83 11.51
N PRO A 54 3.48 -0.11 11.20
CA PRO A 54 3.81 -1.51 10.96
C PRO A 54 4.88 -1.65 9.87
N LEU A 55 5.71 -2.69 9.97
CA LEU A 55 6.83 -2.92 9.05
C LEU A 55 6.41 -3.05 7.59
N ILE A 56 5.17 -3.52 7.35
CA ILE A 56 4.60 -3.75 6.01
C ILE A 56 3.76 -2.59 5.48
N SER A 57 3.55 -1.53 6.26
CA SER A 57 2.67 -0.39 5.93
C SER A 57 2.83 0.11 4.50
N TYR A 58 4.05 0.41 4.06
CA TYR A 58 4.34 0.89 2.69
C TYR A 58 4.67 -0.23 1.70
N VAL A 59 5.13 -1.37 2.22
CA VAL A 59 5.53 -2.56 1.44
C VAL A 59 4.34 -3.07 0.66
N THR A 60 3.21 -3.28 1.34
CA THR A 60 2.01 -3.90 0.76
C THR A 60 0.92 -2.90 0.40
N SER A 61 1.07 -1.63 0.74
CA SER A 61 0.10 -0.58 0.40
C SER A 61 -0.22 -0.57 -1.09
N VAL A 62 -1.52 -0.67 -1.37
CA VAL A 62 -2.11 -0.54 -2.70
C VAL A 62 -2.22 0.92 -3.16
N GLN A 63 -1.92 1.87 -2.26
CA GLN A 63 -1.91 3.32 -2.51
C GLN A 63 -0.49 3.92 -2.50
N GLY A 64 0.56 3.09 -2.38
CA GLY A 64 1.95 3.53 -2.36
C GLY A 64 2.36 4.13 -1.00
N GLY A 65 2.95 5.32 -1.01
CA GLY A 65 3.44 6.05 0.17
C GLY A 65 2.37 6.68 1.05
N ASP A 66 1.10 6.32 0.88
CA ASP A 66 0.01 6.81 1.71
C ASP A 66 0.16 6.37 3.18
N HIS A 67 -0.32 7.23 4.08
CA HIS A 67 -0.26 7.03 5.52
C HIS A 67 -1.65 7.05 6.19
N GLN A 68 -2.72 7.28 5.43
CA GLN A 68 -4.08 7.30 5.95
C GLN A 68 -4.76 5.93 5.86
N SER A 69 -4.32 5.07 4.93
CA SER A 69 -4.79 3.70 4.73
C SER A 69 -3.67 2.71 5.01
N VAL A 70 -3.33 2.54 6.29
CA VAL A 70 -2.13 1.78 6.68
C VAL A 70 -2.34 0.28 6.46
N ALA A 71 -1.41 -0.34 5.72
CA ALA A 71 -1.41 -1.78 5.57
C ALA A 71 -0.86 -2.50 6.81
N MET A 72 -1.64 -3.45 7.35
CA MET A 72 -1.29 -4.08 8.61
C MET A 72 -1.91 -5.46 8.82
N LEU A 73 -1.43 -6.15 9.85
CA LEU A 73 -1.97 -7.42 10.33
C LEU A 73 -2.21 -7.35 11.85
N PRO A 74 -3.28 -7.97 12.37
CA PRO A 74 -4.47 -8.46 11.65
C PRO A 74 -5.17 -7.34 10.83
N LEU A 75 -5.92 -7.71 9.78
CA LEU A 75 -6.49 -6.75 8.83
C LEU A 75 -7.48 -5.76 9.47
N ASP A 76 -8.19 -6.20 10.50
CA ASP A 76 -9.21 -5.44 11.24
C ASP A 76 -8.69 -4.82 12.53
N ALA A 77 -7.40 -4.98 12.82
CA ALA A 77 -6.80 -4.54 14.08
C ALA A 77 -6.83 -3.02 14.25
N PRO A 78 -6.98 -2.50 15.49
CA PRO A 78 -6.71 -1.11 15.79
C PRO A 78 -5.25 -0.72 15.44
N PRO A 79 -5.00 0.55 15.07
CA PRO A 79 -5.96 1.65 15.01
C PRO A 79 -6.85 1.59 13.77
N ILE A 80 -8.03 2.25 13.84
CA ILE A 80 -9.04 2.32 12.76
C ILE A 80 -8.52 3.11 11.53
N VAL A 81 -7.25 3.52 11.54
CA VAL A 81 -6.56 4.12 10.37
C VAL A 81 -5.93 3.09 9.44
N ASN A 82 -6.35 1.83 9.54
CA ASN A 82 -5.94 0.79 8.61
C ASN A 82 -6.76 0.82 7.32
N GLU A 83 -6.24 0.18 6.28
CA GLU A 83 -6.85 0.16 4.95
C GLU A 83 -8.25 -0.48 4.88
N VAL A 84 -8.58 -1.42 5.78
CA VAL A 84 -9.92 -2.03 5.83
C VAL A 84 -10.96 -1.01 6.25
N TRP A 85 -10.70 -0.25 7.31
CA TRP A 85 -11.65 0.75 7.81
C TRP A 85 -11.55 2.07 7.05
N ALA A 86 -10.37 2.43 6.54
CA ALA A 86 -10.20 3.58 5.65
C ALA A 86 -11.03 3.40 4.37
N SER A 87 -11.05 2.19 3.79
CA SER A 87 -11.89 1.93 2.60
C SER A 87 -13.39 2.18 2.84
N LEU A 88 -13.89 1.98 4.06
CA LEU A 88 -15.27 2.30 4.44
C LEU A 88 -15.46 3.82 4.47
N ALA A 89 -14.57 4.51 5.17
CA ALA A 89 -14.62 5.95 5.31
C ALA A 89 -14.53 6.64 3.93
N ASP A 90 -13.62 6.21 3.07
CA ASP A 90 -13.45 6.74 1.71
C ASP A 90 -14.67 6.45 0.82
N SER A 91 -15.24 5.23 0.91
CA SER A 91 -16.43 4.86 0.14
C SER A 91 -17.68 5.62 0.58
N ALA A 92 -17.82 5.84 1.89
CA ALA A 92 -18.93 6.60 2.48
C ALA A 92 -18.70 8.13 2.47
N VAL A 93 -17.50 8.58 2.06
CA VAL A 93 -17.06 9.98 2.09
C VAL A 93 -17.17 10.57 3.51
N ILE A 94 -16.65 9.84 4.49
CA ILE A 94 -16.60 10.23 5.90
C ILE A 94 -15.14 10.55 6.24
N CYS A 95 -14.92 11.70 6.90
CA CYS A 95 -13.60 12.03 7.42
C CYS A 95 -13.13 10.93 8.39
N GLN A 96 -11.96 10.34 8.13
CA GLN A 96 -11.43 9.23 8.92
C GLN A 96 -11.26 9.56 10.41
N PHE A 97 -11.06 10.84 10.78
CA PHE A 97 -11.00 11.24 12.19
C PHE A 97 -12.32 11.04 12.94
N ASN A 98 -13.46 11.01 12.24
CA ASN A 98 -14.75 10.68 12.84
C ASN A 98 -14.91 9.17 13.09
N MET A 99 -14.03 8.33 12.53
CA MET A 99 -14.01 6.88 12.77
C MET A 99 -13.34 6.52 14.09
N LEU A 100 -12.46 7.39 14.62
CA LEU A 100 -11.70 7.16 15.85
C LEU A 100 -12.65 7.12 17.06
N GLY A 101 -12.88 5.91 17.60
CA GLY A 101 -13.83 5.67 18.69
C GLY A 101 -15.30 5.70 18.26
N GLY A 102 -15.59 5.83 16.96
CA GLY A 102 -16.94 6.01 16.42
C GLY A 102 -17.40 4.94 15.42
N LEU A 103 -16.65 3.85 15.24
CA LEU A 103 -16.94 2.84 14.21
C LEU A 103 -18.36 2.27 14.29
N ASP A 104 -18.88 1.97 15.50
CA ASP A 104 -20.26 1.49 15.67
C ASP A 104 -21.29 2.51 15.19
N LEU A 105 -21.12 3.78 15.58
CA LEU A 105 -21.99 4.87 15.15
C LEU A 105 -21.97 5.05 13.62
N VAL A 106 -20.83 4.81 12.97
CA VAL A 106 -20.71 4.88 11.51
C VAL A 106 -21.53 3.78 10.83
N PHE A 107 -21.50 2.55 11.35
CA PHE A 107 -22.34 1.45 10.84
C PHE A 107 -23.83 1.68 11.12
N GLU A 108 -24.18 2.25 12.28
CA GLU A 108 -25.55 2.66 12.59
C GLU A 108 -26.03 3.76 11.62
N ALA A 109 -25.22 4.78 11.37
CA ALA A 109 -25.51 5.86 10.43
C ALA A 109 -25.66 5.33 8.99
N LEU A 110 -24.74 4.48 8.54
CA LEU A 110 -24.80 3.84 7.22
C LEU A 110 -26.13 3.12 7.02
N ARG A 111 -26.54 2.30 8.00
CA ARG A 111 -27.81 1.58 7.99
C ARG A 111 -29.02 2.52 8.01
N ALA A 112 -29.00 3.55 8.85
CA ALA A 112 -30.11 4.49 8.96
C ALA A 112 -30.32 5.30 7.68
N VAL A 113 -29.24 5.70 7.00
CA VAL A 113 -29.29 6.52 5.79
C VAL A 113 -29.60 5.69 4.54
N THR A 114 -28.96 4.53 4.40
CA THR A 114 -29.00 3.75 3.15
C THR A 114 -29.97 2.57 3.19
N GLY A 115 -30.38 2.13 4.39
CA GLY A 115 -31.06 0.86 4.59
C GLY A 115 -30.14 -0.37 4.45
N TRP A 116 -28.86 -0.19 4.12
CA TRP A 116 -27.92 -1.29 3.95
C TRP A 116 -27.48 -1.84 5.31
N ASN A 117 -27.93 -3.07 5.60
CA ASN A 117 -27.61 -3.79 6.83
C ASN A 117 -26.37 -4.67 6.62
N ILE A 118 -25.19 -4.04 6.56
CA ILE A 118 -23.91 -4.75 6.54
C ILE A 118 -23.31 -4.82 7.94
N SER A 119 -22.71 -5.95 8.29
CA SER A 119 -21.94 -6.14 9.52
C SER A 119 -20.46 -5.79 9.31
N LYS A 120 -19.75 -5.52 10.40
CA LYS A 120 -18.30 -5.32 10.38
C LYS A 120 -17.55 -6.53 9.83
N GLU A 121 -18.03 -7.73 10.13
CA GLU A 121 -17.41 -8.98 9.66
C GLU A 121 -17.58 -9.15 8.15
N GLU A 122 -18.79 -8.92 7.62
CA GLU A 122 -19.04 -8.90 6.17
C GLU A 122 -18.17 -7.83 5.48
N TRP A 123 -18.07 -6.64 6.07
CA TRP A 123 -17.21 -5.59 5.54
C TRP A 123 -15.74 -6.03 5.43
N VAL A 124 -15.18 -6.57 6.50
CA VAL A 124 -13.77 -7.01 6.56
C VAL A 124 -13.51 -8.18 5.61
N ASN A 125 -14.44 -9.13 5.48
CA ASN A 125 -14.22 -10.35 4.72
C ASN A 125 -14.61 -10.25 3.25
N GLU A 126 -15.45 -9.28 2.88
CA GLU A 126 -15.98 -9.14 1.53
C GLU A 126 -15.65 -7.77 0.92
N ASP A 127 -16.28 -6.70 1.40
CA ASP A 127 -16.21 -5.38 0.74
C ASP A 127 -14.82 -4.76 0.77
N ALA A 128 -14.18 -4.73 1.93
CA ALA A 128 -12.81 -4.24 2.06
C ALA A 128 -11.85 -5.07 1.21
N LYS A 129 -11.91 -6.41 1.29
CA LYS A 129 -11.06 -7.29 0.47
C LYS A 129 -11.29 -7.08 -1.03
N ARG A 130 -12.54 -6.86 -1.45
CA ARG A 130 -12.89 -6.57 -2.84
C ARG A 130 -12.25 -5.26 -3.31
N ILE A 131 -12.35 -4.21 -2.52
CA ILE A 131 -11.75 -2.90 -2.81
C ILE A 131 -10.22 -3.01 -2.87
N LEU A 132 -9.58 -3.59 -1.86
CA LEU A 132 -8.13 -3.75 -1.81
C LEU A 132 -7.62 -4.63 -2.95
N THR A 133 -8.34 -5.69 -3.30
CA THR A 133 -8.01 -6.57 -4.43
C THR A 133 -8.10 -5.83 -5.77
N LEU A 134 -9.14 -5.01 -5.97
CA LEU A 134 -9.27 -4.16 -7.15
C LEU A 134 -8.13 -3.14 -7.24
N GLN A 135 -7.82 -2.46 -6.14
CA GLN A 135 -6.72 -1.50 -6.07
C GLN A 135 -5.37 -2.18 -6.33
N ARG A 136 -5.14 -3.38 -5.78
CA ARG A 136 -3.94 -4.18 -6.05
C ARG A 136 -3.80 -4.53 -7.52
N VAL A 137 -4.86 -5.01 -8.17
CA VAL A 137 -4.83 -5.32 -9.60
C VAL A 137 -4.54 -4.07 -10.43
N LEU A 138 -5.16 -2.93 -10.10
CA LEU A 138 -4.90 -1.67 -10.78
C LEU A 138 -3.45 -1.20 -10.61
N LEU A 139 -2.92 -1.30 -9.39
CA LEU A 139 -1.54 -0.96 -9.07
C LEU A 139 -0.56 -1.82 -9.90
N LEU A 140 -0.78 -3.14 -9.97
CA LEU A 140 0.07 -4.06 -10.74
C LEU A 140 -0.12 -3.92 -12.25
N LEU A 141 -1.31 -3.51 -12.72
CA LEU A 141 -1.53 -3.14 -14.12
C LEU A 141 -0.59 -1.99 -14.52
N GLY A 142 -0.36 -1.05 -13.60
CA GLY A 142 0.55 0.08 -13.74
C GLY A 142 0.00 1.19 -14.64
N GLY A 143 0.87 2.16 -14.94
CA GLY A 143 0.59 3.27 -15.83
C GLY A 143 1.06 3.02 -17.27
N PRO A 144 1.00 4.04 -18.14
CA PRO A 144 1.47 3.93 -19.53
C PRO A 144 2.99 3.68 -19.63
N ASP A 145 3.76 4.14 -18.64
CA ASP A 145 5.22 4.21 -18.65
C ASP A 145 5.88 3.52 -17.44
N VAL A 146 5.12 3.17 -16.40
CA VAL A 146 5.63 2.59 -15.15
C VAL A 146 4.81 1.38 -14.72
N TYR A 147 5.49 0.33 -14.28
CA TYR A 147 4.88 -0.91 -13.79
C TYR A 147 5.58 -1.37 -12.51
N TRP A 148 4.81 -1.90 -11.56
CA TRP A 148 5.32 -2.37 -10.28
C TRP A 148 5.45 -3.89 -10.28
N ASP A 149 6.69 -4.38 -10.21
CA ASP A 149 7.01 -5.79 -9.94
C ASP A 149 7.05 -6.05 -8.42
N PRO A 150 6.15 -6.87 -7.85
CA PRO A 150 6.10 -7.21 -6.43
C PRO A 150 7.39 -7.78 -5.84
N ARG A 151 8.22 -8.41 -6.67
CA ARG A 151 9.51 -8.98 -6.25
C ARG A 151 10.54 -7.90 -5.91
N VAL A 152 10.32 -6.68 -6.40
CA VAL A 152 11.25 -5.55 -6.31
C VAL A 152 10.63 -4.35 -5.60
N HIS A 153 9.35 -4.05 -5.87
CA HIS A 153 8.70 -2.79 -5.50
C HIS A 153 7.74 -2.90 -4.31
N ASP A 154 7.42 -4.12 -3.86
CA ASP A 154 6.83 -4.33 -2.54
C ASP A 154 7.97 -4.47 -1.53
N ASP A 155 8.67 -3.35 -1.33
CA ASP A 155 9.77 -3.17 -0.39
C ASP A 155 9.68 -1.75 0.23
N ASN A 156 10.28 -1.58 1.40
CA ASN A 156 10.45 -0.26 2.01
C ASN A 156 11.56 0.52 1.29
N PRO A 157 11.58 1.87 1.39
CA PRO A 157 12.70 2.66 0.90
C PRO A 157 14.02 2.16 1.52
N PRO A 158 15.14 2.12 0.78
CA PRO A 158 16.42 1.62 1.30
C PRO A 158 16.84 2.27 2.63
N ARG A 159 16.57 3.56 2.80
CA ARG A 159 16.84 4.33 4.03
C ARG A 159 16.15 3.77 5.27
N PHE A 160 15.06 3.03 5.13
CA PHE A 160 14.36 2.41 6.26
C PHE A 160 15.11 1.19 6.81
N TYR A 161 16.09 0.66 6.08
CA TYR A 161 16.99 -0.39 6.56
C TYR A 161 18.25 0.15 7.25
N GLU A 162 18.49 1.45 7.16
CA GLU A 162 19.60 2.10 7.87
C GLU A 162 19.22 2.30 9.35
N PRO A 163 20.05 1.85 10.31
CA PRO A 163 19.82 2.05 11.73
C PRO A 163 19.59 3.51 12.11
N LEU A 164 18.66 3.75 13.04
CA LEU A 164 18.42 5.10 13.57
C LEU A 164 19.73 5.67 14.17
N PRO A 165 20.18 6.87 13.75
CA PRO A 165 21.47 7.42 14.17
C PRO A 165 21.45 7.95 15.62
N SER A 166 20.27 8.30 16.13
CA SER A 166 20.07 8.95 17.43
C SER A 166 18.66 8.67 17.99
N GLY A 167 18.40 9.20 19.19
CA GLY A 167 17.09 9.11 19.85
C GLY A 167 16.87 7.83 20.66
N PRO A 168 15.67 7.65 21.24
CA PRO A 168 15.36 6.55 22.17
C PRO A 168 15.49 5.15 21.56
N LYS A 169 15.45 5.05 20.23
CA LYS A 169 15.57 3.81 19.46
C LYS A 169 16.83 3.77 18.59
N LYS A 170 17.89 4.50 18.99
CA LYS A 170 19.18 4.49 18.29
C LYS A 170 19.66 3.07 18.00
N GLY A 171 20.13 2.82 16.79
CA GLY A 171 20.63 1.52 16.34
C GLY A 171 19.55 0.58 15.80
N GLN A 172 18.26 0.93 15.91
CA GLN A 172 17.17 0.08 15.42
C GLN A 172 16.91 0.29 13.92
N ALA A 173 16.69 -0.80 13.22
CA ALA A 173 16.14 -0.87 11.86
C ALA A 173 15.42 -2.22 11.68
N PRO A 174 14.40 -2.31 10.81
CA PRO A 174 13.82 -3.58 10.38
C PRO A 174 14.83 -4.44 9.63
N THR A 175 14.60 -5.75 9.61
CA THR A 175 15.30 -6.68 8.75
C THR A 175 14.48 -6.98 7.49
N LYS A 176 15.15 -7.29 6.37
CA LYS A 176 14.46 -7.75 5.16
C LYS A 176 13.71 -9.06 5.40
N GLN A 177 14.22 -9.94 6.26
CA GLN A 177 13.59 -11.23 6.56
C GLN A 177 12.23 -11.05 7.25
N ASP A 178 12.14 -10.15 8.23
CA ASP A 178 10.88 -9.88 8.94
C ASP A 178 9.83 -9.28 8.00
N ILE A 179 10.25 -8.38 7.11
CA ILE A 179 9.39 -7.77 6.09
C ILE A 179 8.89 -8.81 5.10
N GLU A 180 9.76 -9.67 4.56
CA GLU A 180 9.34 -10.73 3.62
C GLU A 180 8.34 -11.70 4.26
N LYS A 181 8.54 -12.06 5.53
CA LYS A 181 7.60 -12.90 6.26
C LYS A 181 6.23 -12.23 6.39
N LEU A 182 6.18 -11.02 6.94
CA LEU A 182 4.92 -10.30 7.17
C LEU A 182 4.21 -9.96 5.84
N LYS A 183 4.96 -9.66 4.79
CA LYS A 183 4.43 -9.43 3.43
C LYS A 183 3.65 -10.63 2.92
N LYS A 184 4.19 -11.84 3.07
CA LYS A 184 3.52 -13.09 2.66
C LYS A 184 2.30 -13.40 3.51
N GLU A 185 2.40 -13.18 4.82
CA GLU A 185 1.26 -13.32 5.73
C GLU A 185 0.12 -12.38 5.33
N TYR A 186 0.47 -11.15 4.94
CA TYR A 186 -0.48 -10.15 4.48
C TYR A 186 -1.16 -10.55 3.17
N TYR A 187 -0.38 -11.00 2.17
CA TYR A 187 -0.94 -11.53 0.91
C TYR A 187 -1.90 -12.69 1.17
N LYS A 188 -1.50 -13.63 2.02
CA LYS A 188 -2.35 -14.76 2.41
C LYS A 188 -3.65 -14.30 3.07
N ALA A 189 -3.61 -13.30 3.95
CA ALA A 189 -4.81 -12.79 4.64
C ALA A 189 -5.86 -12.20 3.68
N LEU A 190 -5.40 -11.65 2.55
CA LEU A 190 -6.25 -11.14 1.47
C LEU A 190 -6.59 -12.17 0.39
N GLY A 191 -6.09 -13.41 0.50
CA GLY A 191 -6.32 -14.46 -0.51
C GLY A 191 -5.49 -14.26 -1.79
N TRP A 192 -4.34 -13.62 -1.67
CA TRP A 192 -3.39 -13.42 -2.76
C TRP A 192 -2.28 -14.47 -2.72
N ASP A 193 -1.67 -14.72 -3.87
CA ASP A 193 -0.52 -15.62 -4.00
C ASP A 193 0.78 -15.01 -3.43
N GLU A 194 1.88 -15.77 -3.47
CA GLU A 194 3.18 -15.35 -2.94
C GLU A 194 3.76 -14.09 -3.61
N LEU A 195 3.23 -13.68 -4.77
CA LEU A 195 3.59 -12.45 -5.47
C LEU A 195 2.57 -11.32 -5.21
N GLY A 196 1.62 -11.55 -4.30
CA GLY A 196 0.54 -10.61 -4.01
C GLY A 196 -0.40 -10.42 -5.19
N ILE A 197 -0.55 -11.43 -6.05
CA ILE A 197 -1.54 -11.44 -7.13
C ILE A 197 -2.77 -12.21 -6.60
N PRO A 198 -3.99 -11.66 -6.71
CA PRO A 198 -5.19 -12.33 -6.24
C PRO A 198 -5.36 -13.72 -6.87
N THR A 199 -5.70 -14.72 -6.06
CA THR A 199 -5.94 -16.09 -6.54
C THR A 199 -7.26 -16.18 -7.31
N GLU A 200 -7.41 -17.19 -8.17
CA GLU A 200 -8.67 -17.42 -8.88
C GLU A 200 -9.85 -17.65 -7.92
N GLU A 201 -9.60 -18.32 -6.80
CA GLU A 201 -10.59 -18.54 -5.75
C GLU A 201 -11.07 -17.20 -5.17
N THR A 202 -10.13 -16.34 -4.78
CA THR A 202 -10.45 -15.00 -4.26
C THR A 202 -11.17 -14.13 -5.29
N ILE A 203 -10.78 -14.19 -6.56
CA ILE A 203 -11.48 -13.47 -7.63
C ILE A 203 -12.94 -13.93 -7.76
N LYS A 204 -13.21 -15.24 -7.69
CA LYS A 204 -14.57 -15.78 -7.73
C LYS A 204 -15.37 -15.40 -6.49
N GLN A 205 -14.80 -15.60 -5.30
CA GLN A 205 -15.44 -15.29 -4.01
C GLN A 205 -15.82 -13.81 -3.91
N LEU A 206 -14.96 -12.90 -4.36
CA LEU A 206 -15.20 -11.46 -4.31
C LEU A 206 -16.04 -10.93 -5.49
N GLY A 207 -16.48 -11.78 -6.42
CA GLY A 207 -17.27 -11.37 -7.58
C GLY A 207 -16.50 -10.53 -8.60
N LEU A 208 -15.18 -10.73 -8.72
CA LEU A 208 -14.26 -9.93 -9.54
C LEU A 208 -13.87 -10.63 -10.85
N THR A 209 -14.69 -11.54 -11.36
CA THR A 209 -14.39 -12.37 -12.55
C THR A 209 -14.09 -11.56 -13.82
N GLY A 210 -14.53 -10.30 -13.90
CA GLY A 210 -14.15 -9.37 -14.97
C GLY A 210 -12.65 -9.02 -15.04
N LEU A 211 -11.84 -9.38 -14.03
CA LEU A 211 -10.40 -9.04 -13.97
C LEU A 211 -9.47 -10.05 -14.66
N GLU A 212 -9.98 -11.16 -15.19
CA GLU A 212 -9.17 -12.24 -15.79
C GLU A 212 -8.19 -11.73 -16.86
N LYS A 213 -8.65 -10.85 -17.76
CA LYS A 213 -7.80 -10.25 -18.81
C LYS A 213 -6.70 -9.36 -18.22
N ALA A 214 -7.00 -8.63 -17.14
CA ALA A 214 -6.02 -7.79 -16.47
C ALA A 214 -4.94 -8.65 -15.78
N LEU A 215 -5.36 -9.69 -15.06
CA LEU A 215 -4.47 -10.64 -14.41
C LEU A 215 -3.57 -11.36 -15.41
N GLY A 216 -4.11 -11.78 -16.56
CA GLY A 216 -3.31 -12.38 -17.64
C GLY A 216 -2.22 -11.44 -18.18
N ARG A 217 -2.52 -10.13 -18.30
CA ARG A 217 -1.51 -9.13 -18.68
C ARG A 217 -0.43 -8.96 -17.63
N ILE A 218 -0.80 -8.96 -16.34
CA ILE A 218 0.13 -8.86 -15.22
C ILE A 218 1.07 -10.07 -15.19
N ARG A 219 0.51 -11.29 -15.24
CA ARG A 219 1.28 -12.54 -15.24
C ARG A 219 2.27 -12.62 -16.40
N LYS A 220 1.80 -12.33 -17.62
CA LYS A 220 2.65 -12.23 -18.82
C LYS A 220 3.81 -11.24 -18.64
N ARG A 221 3.56 -10.07 -18.02
CA ARG A 221 4.61 -9.07 -17.77
C ARG A 221 5.64 -9.55 -16.75
N LEU A 222 5.20 -10.26 -15.72
CA LEU A 222 6.07 -10.82 -14.67
C LEU A 222 6.84 -12.06 -15.13
N GLY A 223 6.48 -12.62 -16.29
CA GLY A 223 7.10 -13.82 -16.86
C GLY A 223 6.64 -15.12 -16.18
N ILE A 224 5.39 -15.15 -15.70
CA ILE A 224 4.75 -16.30 -15.05
C ILE A 224 3.47 -16.71 -15.77
#